data_AF-A0A318HUF1-F1
#
_entry.id   AF-A0A318HUF1-F1
#
_cell.length_a   1.000
_cell.length_b   1.000
_cell.length_c   1.000
_cell.angle_alpha   90.00
_cell.angle_beta   90.00
_cell.angle_gamma   90.00
#
_symmetry.space_group_name_H-M   'P 1'
#
loop_
_entity.id
_entity.type
_entity.pdbx_description
1 polymer ?
#
loop_
_entity_poly.entity_id
_entity_poly.type
_entity_poly.pdbx_seq_one_letter_code
_entity_poly.pdbx_strand_id
1 'polypeptide(L)' 'MKIVIAPDSFKECLSAQEVAANIAVGIRKVAPNAEIFEIPISDGGEGVLEALLNGVGGQRIAISVLDPLMRP' A
#
# COMPACT_ATOMS: atom_id res chain seq x y z
N MET A 1 -8.52 19.38 10.76
CA MET A 1 -8.68 19.06 9.32
C MET A 1 -8.42 17.57 9.15
N LYS A 2 -9.24 16.87 8.37
CA LYS A 2 -9.03 15.45 8.07
C LYS A 2 -8.46 15.33 6.66
N ILE A 3 -7.42 14.52 6.48
CA ILE A 3 -6.75 14.31 5.19
C ILE A 3 -6.67 12.81 4.92
N VAL A 4 -7.15 12.40 3.74
CA VAL A 4 -7.01 11.04 3.25
C VAL A 4 -5.89 11.03 2.21
N ILE A 5 -4.92 10.14 2.39
CA ILE A 5 -3.80 9.92 1.49
C ILE A 5 -4.03 8.57 0.83
N ALA A 6 -4.50 8.58 -0.42
CA ALA A 6 -4.81 7.36 -1.18
C ALA A 6 -3.99 7.25 -2.48
N PRO A 7 -2.66 7.09 -2.40
CA PRO A 7 -1.79 6.98 -3.55
C PRO A 7 -1.71 5.53 -4.07
N ASP A 8 -1.31 5.42 -5.33
CA ASP A 8 -0.78 4.18 -5.90
C ASP A 8 0.76 4.16 -5.79
N SER A 9 1.34 3.00 -6.09
CA SER A 9 2.78 2.79 -6.15
C SER A 9 3.46 3.66 -7.22
N PHE A 10 4.71 4.01 -6.95
CA PHE A 10 5.62 4.46 -8.01
C PHE A 10 6.30 3.21 -8.53
N LYS A 11 5.86 2.74 -9.71
CA LYS A 11 6.31 1.49 -10.31
C LYS A 11 7.84 1.36 -10.30
N GLU A 12 8.33 0.21 -9.84
CA GLU A 12 9.76 -0.12 -9.69
C GLU A 12 10.55 0.82 -8.76
N CYS A 13 9.88 1.62 -7.92
CA CYS A 13 10.51 2.60 -7.05
C CYS A 13 9.99 2.52 -5.61
N LEU A 14 8.73 2.87 -5.39
CA LEU A 14 8.12 2.89 -4.06
C LEU A 14 6.77 2.18 -4.10
N SER A 15 6.51 1.34 -3.10
CA SER A 15 5.18 0.79 -2.85
C SER A 15 4.18 1.91 -2.52
N ALA A 16 2.88 1.68 -2.74
CA ALA A 16 1.83 2.62 -2.38
C ALA A 16 1.88 3.01 -0.88
N GLN A 17 2.27 2.06 -0.02
CA GLN A 17 2.45 2.30 1.41
C GLN A 17 3.59 3.29 1.70
N GLU A 18 4.74 3.13 1.03
CA GLU A 18 5.87 4.05 1.19
C GLU A 18 5.54 5.45 0.65
N VAL A 19 4.82 5.54 -0.47
CA VAL A 19 4.35 6.82 -1.00
C VAL A 19 3.43 7.50 0.03
N ALA A 20 2.45 6.77 0.59
CA ALA A 20 1.52 7.31 1.58
C ALA A 20 2.25 7.83 2.83
N ALA A 21 3.19 7.07 3.35
CA ALA A 21 3.99 7.43 4.53
C ALA A 21 4.83 8.70 4.28
N ASN A 22 5.48 8.81 3.12
CA ASN A 22 6.30 9.98 2.78
C ASN A 22 5.45 11.25 2.61
N ILE A 23 4.27 11.14 2.00
CA ILE A 23 3.31 12.25 1.91
C ILE A 23 2.86 12.68 3.31
N ALA A 24 2.52 11.72 4.18
CA ALA A 24 2.10 12.00 5.55
C ALA A 24 3.18 12.73 6.36
N VAL A 25 4.45 12.35 6.21
CA VAL A 25 5.59 13.06 6.82
C VAL A 25 5.66 14.50 6.34
N GLY A 26 5.49 14.76 5.05
CA GLY A 26 5.46 16.11 4.49
C GLY A 26 4.32 16.96 5.07
N ILE A 27 3.12 16.39 5.13
CA ILE A 27 1.92 17.06 5.67
C ILE A 27 2.11 17.39 7.16
N ARG A 28 2.61 16.46 7.97
CA ARG A 28 2.81 16.67 9.42
C ARG A 28 3.75 17.85 9.72
N LYS A 29 4.69 18.19 8.81
CA LYS A 29 5.58 19.35 8.97
C LYS A 29 4.85 20.70 8.89
N VAL A 30 3.77 20.78 8.12
CA VAL A 30 3.02 22.04 7.88
C VAL A 30 1.66 22.07 8.56
N ALA A 31 1.09 20.91 8.85
CA ALA A 31 -0.20 20.73 9.51
C ALA A 31 -0.10 19.66 10.61
N PRO A 32 0.61 19.93 11.72
CA PRO A 32 0.91 18.93 12.76
C PRO A 32 -0.34 18.37 13.46
N ASN A 33 -1.44 19.12 13.45
CA ASN A 33 -2.71 18.73 14.06
C ASN A 33 -3.71 18.13 13.05
N ALA A 34 -3.28 17.84 11.82
CA ALA A 34 -4.13 17.17 10.85
C ALA A 34 -4.34 15.71 11.26
N GLU A 35 -5.59 15.25 11.15
CA GLU A 35 -5.92 13.83 11.28
C GLU A 35 -5.68 13.18 9.91
N ILE A 36 -4.70 12.29 9.83
CA ILE A 36 -4.23 11.71 8.57
C ILE A 36 -4.63 10.24 8.49
N PHE A 37 -5.25 9.87 7.38
CA PHE A 37 -5.61 8.50 7.05
C PHE A 37 -4.82 8.04 5.82
N GLU A 38 -3.93 7.08 6.01
CA GLU A 38 -3.11 6.49 4.93
C GLU A 38 -3.85 5.27 4.39
N ILE A 39 -4.35 5.35 3.15
CA ILE A 39 -5.16 4.32 2.49
C ILE A 39 -4.52 3.98 1.15
N PRO A 40 -3.39 3.23 1.13
CA PRO A 40 -2.74 2.85 -0.13
C PRO A 40 -3.71 2.06 -1.01
N ILE A 41 -3.73 2.40 -2.30
CA ILE A 41 -4.60 1.76 -3.29
C ILE A 41 -3.77 1.05 -4.36
N SER A 42 -4.42 0.18 -5.13
CA SER A 42 -3.86 -0.50 -6.28
C SER A 42 -4.97 -0.70 -7.32
N ASP A 43 -4.61 -0.69 -8.60
CA ASP A 43 -5.51 -0.94 -9.73
C ASP A 43 -5.66 -2.44 -10.08
N GLY A 44 -5.05 -3.32 -9.28
CA GLY A 44 -5.01 -4.77 -9.51
C GLY A 44 -3.67 -5.29 -10.00
N GLY A 45 -2.69 -4.40 -10.24
CA GLY A 45 -1.33 -4.78 -10.55
C GLY A 45 -0.50 -5.24 -9.35
N GLU A 46 0.79 -4.94 -9.42
CA GLU A 46 1.73 -5.22 -8.34
C GLU A 46 1.35 -4.44 -7.07
N GLY A 47 1.48 -5.08 -5.90
CA GLY A 47 1.14 -4.46 -4.62
C GLY A 47 -0.33 -4.56 -4.19
N VAL A 48 -1.23 -5.12 -5.02
CA VAL A 48 -2.66 -5.27 -4.65
C VAL A 48 -2.86 -6.10 -3.39
N LEU A 49 -2.04 -7.15 -3.19
CA LEU A 49 -2.11 -7.98 -2.00
C LEU A 49 -1.78 -7.18 -0.74
N GLU A 50 -0.76 -6.33 -0.78
CA GLU A 50 -0.36 -5.50 0.36
C GLU A 50 -1.42 -4.43 0.67
N ALA A 51 -2.01 -3.82 -0.36
CA ALA A 51 -3.13 -2.88 -0.21
C ALA A 51 -4.33 -3.54 0.49
N LEU A 52 -4.68 -4.77 0.10
CA LEU A 52 -5.74 -5.54 0.73
C LEU A 52 -5.39 -5.91 2.17
N LEU A 53 -4.22 -6.51 2.42
CA LEU A 53 -3.80 -6.94 3.75
C LEU A 53 -3.83 -5.78 4.76
N ASN A 54 -3.31 -4.60 4.36
CA ASN A 54 -3.31 -3.40 5.20
C ASN A 54 -4.70 -2.80 5.41
N GLY A 55 -5.59 -2.87 4.41
CA GLY A 55 -6.92 -2.29 4.48
C GLY A 55 -7.94 -3.11 5.28
N VAL A 56 -7.90 -4.45 5.18
CA VAL A 56 -8.90 -5.35 5.80
C VAL A 56 -8.36 -6.23 6.93
N GLY A 57 -7.06 -6.15 7.26
CA GLY A 57 -6.46 -6.96 8.34
C GLY A 57 -6.38 -8.45 7.98
N GLY A 58 -6.14 -8.75 6.71
CA GLY A 58 -6.06 -10.12 6.21
C GLY A 58 -4.78 -10.86 6.62
N GLN A 59 -4.73 -12.16 6.33
CA GLN A 59 -3.55 -12.99 6.52
C GLN A 59 -3.02 -13.50 5.18
N ARG A 60 -1.70 -13.40 4.97
CA ARG A 60 -1.03 -14.02 3.83
C ARG A 60 -0.82 -15.51 4.11
N ILE A 61 -1.34 -16.37 3.24
CA ILE A 61 -1.16 -17.82 3.29
C ILE A 61 -0.35 -18.22 2.06
N ALA A 62 0.87 -18.69 2.26
CA ALA A 62 1.71 -19.20 1.18
C ALA A 62 1.43 -20.70 0.97
N ILE A 63 1.21 -21.10 -0.29
CA ILE A 63 0.97 -22.49 -0.70
C ILE A 63 1.86 -22.77 -1.90
N SER A 64 2.51 -23.94 -1.92
CA SER A 64 3.25 -24.41 -3.08
C SER A 64 2.28 -24.78 -4.20
N VAL A 65 2.51 -24.21 -5.38
CA VAL A 65 1.74 -24.45 -6.60
C VAL A 65 2.70 -24.72 -7.74
N LEU A 66 2.20 -25.33 -8.81
CA LEU A 66 3.02 -25.54 -9.99
C LEU A 66 3.38 -24.21 -10.66
N ASP A 67 4.62 -24.07 -11.10
CA ASP A 67 5.06 -22.96 -11.94
C ASP A 67 4.39 -23.02 -13.34
N PRO A 68 4.57 -22.00 -14.20
CA PRO A 68 3.98 -22.00 -15.55
C PRO A 68 4.42 -23.16 -16.46
N LEU A 69 5.46 -23.92 -16.07
CA LEU A 69 5.98 -25.08 -16.79
C LEU A 69 5.66 -26.40 -16.07
N MET A 70 4.68 -26.40 -15.15
CA MET A 70 4.19 -27.56 -14.42
C MET A 70 5.22 -28.21 -13.48
N ARG A 71 6.21 -27.43 -13.01
CA ARG A 71 7.19 -27.88 -12.01
C ARG A 71 6.71 -27.50 -10.60
N PRO A 72 6.99 -28.32 -9.57
CA PRO A 72 6.68 -27.99 -8.18
C PRO A 72 7.32 -26.68 -7.68
#